data_AF-A0A965ZCX1-F1
#
_entry.id   AF-A0A965ZCX1-F1
#
_cell.length_a   1.000
_cell.length_b   1.000
_cell.length_c   1.000
_cell.angle_alpha   90.00
_cell.angle_beta   90.00
_cell.angle_gamma   90.00
#
_symmetry.space_group_name_H-M   'P 1'
#
loop_
_entity.id
_entity.type
_entity.pdbx_description
1 polymer ?
#
loop_
_entity_poly.entity_id
_entity_poly.type
_entity_poly.pdbx_seq_one_letter_code
_entity_poly.pdbx_strand_id
1 'polypeptide(L)'
;MKARLLFFVLLTIIVSGFSYGQSIRFALDFSTQDFQLGEIDSYTVINPLEPTCFFREMPGYPSMPMRVITLAIPADLEFEGCSIDAGATVVAENIRVYPTQYPVPTDGTRAQWVGPDPAVYDRNDRYPRDLCTYTGTHDQRQYRYITLEVSPFSYYPKEGKLEILNQAVLEVRLKPGKRNTNPPDDGVVYSLLSRLVDNPEALTPPDTKSPVNPNDVQYLIITDNILVDAFQPLADWKTQKGIPAEILTTQTIFSSWVGATDQLKLKACLQDYYQNKGLKWVLLGGDDTHVPDQDCYGWVNTATPTEDNTIPADLFYGCFDNQFDWNADGDNRIGEPEDNIDMAPELFIGRAPVQTDSQATAFVNKTLQYEKVPPQNSFATEFVSSGIQLWNTWDDHSDADWRSEAMWSEVIAPAWSGT
;
A
#
# COMPACT_ATOMS: atom_id res chain seq x y z
N MET A 1 5.54 7.26 22.26
CA MET A 1 6.88 6.79 22.68
C MET A 1 6.80 5.26 22.67
N LYS A 2 7.27 4.61 21.61
CA LYS A 2 7.14 3.15 21.45
C LYS A 2 7.99 2.45 22.51
N ALA A 3 7.38 1.83 23.51
CA ALA A 3 8.07 0.87 24.34
C ALA A 3 8.39 -0.34 23.46
N ARG A 4 9.60 -0.39 22.90
CA ARG A 4 10.08 -1.57 22.17
C ARG A 4 10.31 -2.68 23.19
N LEU A 5 9.37 -3.62 23.28
CA LEU A 5 9.66 -4.93 23.85
C LEU A 5 10.83 -5.52 23.03
N LEU A 6 11.87 -6.00 23.70
CA LEU A 6 12.94 -6.73 23.03
C LEU A 6 12.36 -8.04 22.46
N PHE A 7 12.23 -8.13 21.14
CA PHE A 7 11.93 -9.37 20.45
C PHE A 7 13.22 -10.16 20.24
N PHE A 8 13.23 -11.43 20.67
CA PHE A 8 14.25 -12.39 20.27
C PHE A 8 13.77 -13.09 19.00
N VAL A 9 14.31 -12.69 17.84
CA VAL A 9 14.21 -13.51 16.64
C VAL A 9 15.29 -14.59 16.72
N LEU A 10 14.87 -15.81 17.05
CA LEU A 10 15.77 -16.97 17.06
C LEU A 10 15.81 -17.57 15.64
N LEU A 11 16.70 -17.06 14.80
CA LEU A 11 17.02 -17.69 13.52
C LEU A 11 17.74 -19.02 13.80
N THR A 12 16.98 -20.12 13.87
CA THR A 12 17.56 -21.44 14.12
C THR A 12 17.84 -22.09 12.77
N ILE A 13 19.06 -21.91 12.24
CA ILE A 13 19.52 -22.64 11.05
C ILE A 13 19.91 -24.06 11.50
N ILE A 14 18.98 -25.02 11.44
CA ILE A 14 19.32 -26.44 11.64
C ILE A 14 19.83 -26.99 10.30
N VAL A 15 21.16 -27.04 10.14
CA VAL A 15 21.80 -27.74 9.00
C VAL A 15 21.89 -29.22 9.33
N SER A 16 20.82 -29.98 9.07
CA SER A 16 20.90 -31.43 8.93
C SER A 16 20.76 -31.78 7.45
N GLY A 17 21.77 -32.47 6.92
CA GLY A 17 21.89 -32.76 5.49
C GLY A 17 20.78 -33.67 4.99
N PHE A 18 19.71 -33.06 4.51
CA PHE A 18 18.75 -33.48 3.48
C PHE A 18 18.08 -32.19 3.01
N SER A 19 17.61 -32.13 1.76
CA SER A 19 16.97 -30.96 1.13
C SER A 19 15.74 -30.45 1.90
N TYR A 20 15.92 -29.73 3.00
CA TYR A 20 14.85 -29.20 3.85
C TYR A 20 14.69 -27.69 3.61
N GLY A 21 13.45 -27.26 3.40
CA GLY A 21 13.06 -25.86 3.33
C GLY A 21 13.54 -25.08 4.57
N GLN A 22 13.87 -23.81 4.36
CA GLN A 22 14.22 -22.91 5.45
C GLN A 22 12.94 -22.48 6.17
N SER A 23 12.97 -22.27 7.48
CA SER A 23 11.83 -21.71 8.19
C SER A 23 12.19 -20.51 9.04
N ILE A 24 11.30 -19.52 9.04
CA ILE A 24 11.34 -18.35 9.89
C ILE A 24 10.31 -18.57 11.00
N ARG A 25 10.72 -18.39 12.26
CA ARG A 25 9.82 -18.39 13.40
C ARG A 25 9.74 -16.98 13.96
N PHE A 26 8.53 -16.42 13.99
CA PHE A 26 8.27 -15.07 14.43
C PHE A 26 7.29 -15.09 15.60
N ALA A 27 7.70 -14.56 16.75
CA ALA A 27 6.86 -14.49 17.93
C ALA A 27 5.86 -13.34 17.78
N LEU A 28 4.58 -13.66 17.94
CA LEU A 28 3.47 -12.73 17.92
C LEU A 28 2.97 -12.56 19.35
N ASP A 29 2.94 -11.30 19.79
CA ASP A 29 2.34 -10.94 21.07
C ASP A 29 0.97 -10.33 20.79
N PHE A 30 -0.06 -11.06 21.20
CA PHE A 30 -1.44 -10.59 21.18
C PHE A 30 -1.90 -10.47 22.62
N SER A 31 -2.20 -9.24 23.04
CA SER A 31 -2.71 -8.96 24.37
C SER A 31 -4.18 -8.63 24.31
N THR A 32 -4.93 -9.04 25.34
CA THR A 32 -6.32 -8.56 25.52
C THR A 32 -6.39 -7.07 25.73
N GLN A 33 -5.28 -6.42 26.10
CA GLN A 33 -5.20 -4.96 26.22
C GLN A 33 -5.14 -4.25 24.88
N ASP A 34 -4.87 -4.96 23.78
CA ASP A 34 -4.81 -4.40 22.43
C ASP A 34 -6.21 -4.31 21.80
N PHE A 35 -7.24 -4.85 22.47
CA PHE A 35 -8.60 -4.96 21.96
C PHE A 35 -9.63 -4.54 23.00
N GLN A 36 -10.69 -3.90 22.54
CA GLN A 36 -11.87 -3.59 23.34
C GLN A 36 -13.09 -4.33 22.80
N LEU A 37 -13.69 -5.18 23.65
CA LEU A 37 -14.98 -5.78 23.35
C LEU A 37 -16.10 -4.77 23.58
N GLY A 38 -17.00 -4.66 22.62
CA GLY A 38 -18.21 -3.84 22.68
C GLY A 38 -19.43 -4.65 22.25
N GLU A 39 -20.59 -3.97 22.23
CA GLU A 39 -21.85 -4.56 21.78
C GLU A 39 -22.59 -3.61 20.85
N ILE A 40 -23.12 -4.15 19.75
CA ILE A 40 -24.03 -3.49 18.81
C ILE A 40 -25.16 -4.46 18.50
N ASP A 41 -26.41 -4.06 18.72
CA ASP A 41 -27.61 -4.87 18.43
C ASP A 41 -27.55 -6.32 18.97
N SER A 42 -27.06 -6.47 20.21
CA SER A 42 -26.85 -7.76 20.89
C SER A 42 -25.77 -8.68 20.25
N TYR A 43 -24.95 -8.13 19.37
CA TYR A 43 -23.75 -8.77 18.84
C TYR A 43 -22.50 -8.18 19.46
N THR A 44 -21.50 -9.03 19.70
CA THR A 44 -20.18 -8.60 20.18
C THR A 44 -19.36 -8.04 19.02
N VAL A 45 -18.80 -6.85 19.21
CA VAL A 45 -17.79 -6.25 18.33
C VAL A 45 -16.42 -6.28 19.00
N ILE A 46 -15.36 -6.51 18.22
CA ILE A 46 -13.99 -6.59 18.70
C ILE A 46 -13.22 -5.42 18.09
N ASN A 47 -13.02 -4.36 18.86
CA ASN A 47 -12.38 -3.14 18.37
C ASN A 47 -10.87 -3.18 18.66
N PRO A 48 -10.00 -3.23 17.64
CA PRO A 48 -8.56 -3.07 17.85
C PRO A 48 -8.26 -1.64 18.31
N LEU A 49 -7.35 -1.50 19.29
CA LEU A 49 -6.87 -0.21 19.77
C LEU A 49 -5.61 0.26 19.02
N GLU A 50 -4.96 -0.65 18.28
CA GLU A 50 -3.87 -0.32 17.36
C GLU A 50 -4.36 -0.20 15.91
N PRO A 51 -3.80 0.72 15.11
CA PRO A 51 -4.18 0.93 13.71
C PRO A 51 -3.64 -0.14 12.75
N THR A 52 -3.03 -1.21 13.26
CA THR A 52 -2.39 -2.29 12.47
C THR A 52 -3.33 -3.44 12.14
N CYS A 53 -4.57 -3.40 12.66
CA CYS A 53 -5.59 -4.38 12.39
C CYS A 53 -6.58 -3.90 11.33
N PHE A 54 -7.10 -4.82 10.53
CA PHE A 54 -8.16 -4.61 9.56
C PHE A 54 -9.24 -5.69 9.70
N PHE A 55 -10.36 -5.56 8.98
CA PHE A 55 -11.43 -6.54 8.94
C PHE A 55 -11.61 -7.04 7.51
N ARG A 56 -11.80 -8.35 7.32
CA ARG A 56 -12.07 -8.91 6.00
C ARG A 56 -13.49 -8.58 5.54
N GLU A 57 -13.63 -8.17 4.29
CA GLU A 57 -14.90 -7.81 3.65
C GLU A 57 -15.67 -9.06 3.17
N MET A 58 -16.13 -9.88 4.13
CA MET A 58 -16.93 -11.07 3.87
C MET A 58 -18.32 -10.94 4.51
N PRO A 59 -19.31 -10.36 3.80
CA PRO A 59 -20.65 -10.14 4.34
C PRO A 59 -21.26 -11.39 4.97
N GLY A 60 -21.84 -11.23 6.16
CA GLY A 60 -22.46 -12.31 6.93
C GLY A 60 -21.49 -13.18 7.73
N TYR A 61 -20.17 -13.09 7.52
CA TYR A 61 -19.17 -13.82 8.32
C TYR A 61 -18.87 -13.09 9.63
N PRO A 62 -18.32 -13.75 10.67
CA PRO A 62 -17.90 -13.06 11.88
C PRO A 62 -16.87 -11.96 11.60
N SER A 63 -17.16 -10.72 12.02
CA SER A 63 -16.28 -9.56 11.89
C SER A 63 -15.14 -9.64 12.90
N MET A 64 -14.05 -10.26 12.48
CA MET A 64 -12.86 -10.50 13.30
C MET A 64 -11.71 -9.58 12.87
N PRO A 65 -11.01 -8.93 13.82
CA PRO A 65 -9.82 -8.17 13.47
C PRO A 65 -8.70 -9.11 13.04
N MET A 66 -8.01 -8.74 11.96
CA MET A 66 -6.86 -9.43 11.40
C MET A 66 -5.66 -8.49 11.47
N ARG A 67 -4.48 -9.01 11.80
CA ARG A 67 -3.22 -8.24 11.81
C ARG A 67 -2.42 -8.54 10.55
N VAL A 68 -1.91 -7.51 9.90
CA VAL A 68 -0.94 -7.67 8.80
C VAL A 68 0.45 -7.84 9.40
N ILE A 69 1.15 -8.89 9.00
CA ILE A 69 2.55 -9.17 9.35
C ILE A 69 3.38 -9.14 8.08
N THR A 70 4.42 -8.32 8.04
CA THR A 70 5.32 -8.18 6.89
C THR A 70 6.71 -8.65 7.28
N LEU A 71 7.24 -9.68 6.62
CA LEU A 71 8.54 -10.27 6.95
C LEU A 71 9.51 -10.17 5.78
N ALA A 72 10.67 -9.58 6.03
CA ALA A 72 11.81 -9.68 5.12
C ALA A 72 12.31 -11.14 5.07
N ILE A 73 12.56 -11.62 3.85
CA ILE A 73 13.10 -12.96 3.59
C ILE A 73 14.32 -12.87 2.67
N PRO A 74 15.20 -13.88 2.64
CA PRO A 74 16.29 -13.91 1.68
C PRO A 74 15.78 -13.80 0.23
N ALA A 75 16.47 -12.99 -0.58
CA ALA A 75 16.03 -12.61 -1.92
C ALA A 75 16.13 -13.73 -2.99
N ASP A 76 16.63 -14.91 -2.60
CA ASP A 76 16.69 -16.14 -3.39
C ASP A 76 15.68 -17.20 -2.93
N LEU A 77 14.82 -16.87 -1.96
CA LEU A 77 13.77 -17.74 -1.44
C LEU A 77 12.36 -17.22 -1.79
N GLU A 78 11.40 -18.13 -1.70
CA GLU A 78 9.97 -17.90 -1.89
C GLU A 78 9.16 -18.56 -0.77
N PHE A 79 7.95 -18.04 -0.56
CA PHE A 79 6.98 -18.62 0.37
C PHE A 79 6.57 -20.05 -0.06
N GLU A 80 6.55 -20.96 0.91
CA GLU A 80 6.03 -22.32 0.74
C GLU A 80 4.76 -22.57 1.57
N GLY A 81 4.69 -22.01 2.78
CA GLY A 81 3.52 -22.13 3.64
C GLY A 81 3.69 -21.44 4.98
N CYS A 82 2.59 -21.20 5.70
CA CYS A 82 2.65 -20.73 7.07
C CYS A 82 1.75 -21.53 8.00
N SER A 83 2.05 -21.45 9.29
CA SER A 83 1.24 -22.02 10.38
C SER A 83 1.46 -21.20 11.64
N ILE A 84 0.48 -21.26 12.55
CA ILE A 84 0.60 -20.64 13.87
C ILE A 84 0.51 -21.73 14.92
N ASP A 85 1.54 -21.79 15.76
CA ASP A 85 1.55 -22.56 17.00
C ASP A 85 1.28 -21.59 18.15
N ALA A 86 0.19 -21.77 18.88
CA ALA A 86 -0.22 -20.87 19.93
C ALA A 86 -1.00 -21.62 21.01
N GLY A 87 -0.88 -21.17 22.25
CA GLY A 87 -1.92 -21.43 23.23
C GLY A 87 -3.12 -20.53 22.98
N ALA A 88 -4.21 -20.78 23.71
CA ALA A 88 -5.42 -20.00 23.61
C ALA A 88 -5.96 -19.68 25.00
N THR A 89 -6.63 -18.54 25.15
CA THR A 89 -7.36 -18.18 26.37
C THR A 89 -8.74 -17.70 26.00
N VAL A 90 -9.75 -18.26 26.65
CA VAL A 90 -11.14 -17.82 26.49
C VAL A 90 -11.27 -16.41 27.04
N VAL A 91 -11.71 -15.48 26.18
CA VAL A 91 -11.92 -14.06 26.54
C VAL A 91 -13.40 -13.70 26.62
N ALA A 92 -14.27 -14.47 25.96
CA ALA A 92 -15.72 -14.32 26.05
C ALA A 92 -16.42 -15.65 25.73
N GLU A 93 -17.57 -15.86 26.37
CA GLU A 93 -18.45 -17.02 26.18
C GLU A 93 -19.90 -16.57 26.07
N ASN A 94 -20.75 -17.40 25.46
CA ASN A 94 -22.16 -17.11 25.21
C ASN A 94 -22.36 -15.84 24.37
N ILE A 95 -21.45 -15.57 23.44
CA ILE A 95 -21.48 -14.39 22.58
C ILE A 95 -21.79 -14.75 21.12
N ARG A 96 -22.32 -13.76 20.41
CA ARG A 96 -22.48 -13.81 18.96
C ARG A 96 -21.67 -12.66 18.35
N VAL A 97 -20.57 -12.98 17.66
CA VAL A 97 -19.75 -11.95 17.01
C VAL A 97 -20.57 -11.27 15.91
N TYR A 98 -20.41 -9.96 15.77
CA TYR A 98 -21.11 -9.14 14.77
C TYR A 98 -20.85 -9.65 13.34
N PRO A 99 -21.89 -9.90 12.53
CA PRO A 99 -21.69 -10.28 11.15
C PRO A 99 -21.16 -9.09 10.34
N THR A 100 -20.11 -9.29 9.56
CA THR A 100 -19.59 -8.27 8.65
C THR A 100 -20.70 -7.81 7.72
N GLN A 101 -20.86 -6.50 7.55
CA GLN A 101 -21.83 -5.89 6.64
C GLN A 101 -21.17 -5.61 5.29
N TYR A 102 -22.00 -5.35 4.27
CA TYR A 102 -21.48 -4.82 3.02
C TYR A 102 -20.80 -3.46 3.25
N PRO A 103 -19.68 -3.16 2.55
CA PRO A 103 -19.21 -1.79 2.41
C PRO A 103 -20.34 -0.91 1.86
N VAL A 104 -20.42 0.32 2.35
CA VAL A 104 -21.41 1.30 1.93
C VAL A 104 -20.71 2.46 1.22
N PRO A 105 -21.27 2.97 0.12
CA PRO A 105 -20.76 4.18 -0.53
C PRO A 105 -20.80 5.38 0.43
N THR A 106 -19.94 6.35 0.19
CA THR A 106 -19.87 7.61 0.96
C THR A 106 -21.07 8.52 0.71
N ASP A 107 -21.92 8.22 -0.26
CA ASP A 107 -23.20 8.89 -0.51
C ASP A 107 -24.28 8.58 0.56
N GLY A 108 -23.95 7.79 1.57
CA GLY A 108 -24.86 7.48 2.67
C GLY A 108 -25.96 6.47 2.31
N THR A 109 -25.91 5.86 1.13
CA THR A 109 -26.79 4.75 0.77
C THR A 109 -26.55 3.60 1.75
N ARG A 110 -27.58 3.28 2.53
CA ARG A 110 -27.51 2.20 3.50
C ARG A 110 -27.71 0.86 2.78
N ALA A 111 -26.71 -0.02 2.91
CA ALA A 111 -26.89 -1.41 2.55
C ALA A 111 -27.97 -2.06 3.44
N GLN A 112 -28.66 -3.06 2.90
CA GLN A 112 -29.53 -3.90 3.72
C GLN A 112 -28.70 -4.64 4.77
N TRP A 113 -29.28 -4.79 5.95
CA TRP A 113 -28.68 -5.59 7.03
C TRP A 113 -28.42 -7.03 6.55
N VAL A 114 -27.17 -7.47 6.71
CA VAL A 114 -26.75 -8.83 6.44
C VAL A 114 -26.66 -9.59 7.76
N GLY A 115 -27.54 -10.57 7.91
CA GLY A 115 -27.54 -11.44 9.08
C GLY A 115 -26.34 -12.42 9.09
N PRO A 116 -26.12 -13.10 10.22
CA PRO A 116 -25.10 -14.14 10.35
C PRO A 116 -25.32 -15.26 9.34
N ASP A 117 -24.32 -15.55 8.51
CA ASP A 117 -24.38 -16.63 7.53
C ASP A 117 -24.43 -18.00 8.25
N PRO A 118 -25.52 -18.78 8.13
CA PRO A 118 -25.63 -20.09 8.74
C PRO A 118 -24.50 -21.04 8.33
N ALA A 119 -23.97 -20.87 7.11
CA ALA A 119 -22.86 -21.68 6.61
C ALA A 119 -21.59 -21.50 7.45
N VAL A 120 -21.44 -20.42 8.23
CA VAL A 120 -20.32 -20.18 9.15
C VAL A 120 -20.77 -20.25 10.61
N TYR A 121 -21.90 -19.62 10.96
CA TYR A 121 -22.34 -19.50 12.35
C TYR A 121 -22.86 -20.82 12.97
N ASP A 122 -23.29 -21.78 12.16
CA ASP A 122 -23.76 -23.09 12.66
C ASP A 122 -22.63 -24.14 12.74
N ARG A 123 -21.40 -23.78 12.39
CA ARG A 123 -20.25 -24.69 12.41
C ARG A 123 -19.75 -24.95 13.83
N ASN A 124 -19.27 -26.19 14.05
CA ASN A 124 -18.58 -26.60 15.28
C ASN A 124 -17.06 -26.39 15.23
N ASP A 125 -16.50 -25.89 14.10
CA ASP A 125 -15.07 -25.57 13.98
C ASP A 125 -14.81 -24.09 14.23
N ARG A 126 -13.53 -23.75 14.41
CA ARG A 126 -13.11 -22.35 14.62
C ARG A 126 -13.23 -21.54 13.34
N TYR A 127 -13.44 -20.24 13.52
CA TYR A 127 -13.30 -19.19 12.52
C TYR A 127 -12.27 -18.14 12.98
N PRO A 128 -11.37 -17.68 12.10
CA PRO A 128 -11.10 -18.24 10.79
C PRO A 128 -10.48 -19.65 10.91
N ARG A 129 -10.67 -20.48 9.87
CA ARG A 129 -10.08 -21.83 9.83
C ARG A 129 -8.55 -21.75 9.80
N ASP A 130 -8.05 -20.93 8.90
CA ASP A 130 -6.62 -20.62 8.76
C ASP A 130 -6.29 -19.37 9.58
N LEU A 131 -5.40 -19.52 10.55
CA LEU A 131 -4.98 -18.42 11.43
C LEU A 131 -3.88 -17.56 10.79
N CYS A 132 -3.25 -18.05 9.72
CA CYS A 132 -2.31 -17.33 8.88
C CYS A 132 -2.69 -17.52 7.42
N THR A 133 -2.75 -16.44 6.65
CA THR A 133 -3.01 -16.44 5.22
C THR A 133 -1.94 -15.63 4.52
N TYR A 134 -1.34 -16.18 3.46
CA TYR A 134 -0.37 -15.46 2.63
C TYR A 134 -1.06 -14.56 1.63
N THR A 135 -0.58 -13.33 1.48
CA THR A 135 -1.16 -12.33 0.57
C THR A 135 -0.23 -11.96 -0.58
N GLY A 136 1.08 -12.03 -0.40
CA GLY A 136 2.01 -11.64 -1.46
C GLY A 136 3.48 -11.76 -1.10
N THR A 137 4.30 -11.79 -2.14
CA THR A 137 5.76 -11.64 -2.10
C THR A 137 6.07 -10.41 -2.94
N HIS A 138 6.94 -9.57 -2.42
CA HIS A 138 7.27 -8.27 -2.98
C HIS A 138 8.77 -8.12 -3.07
N ASP A 139 9.25 -7.53 -4.16
CA ASP A 139 10.65 -7.16 -4.33
C ASP A 139 10.76 -5.63 -4.43
N GLN A 140 11.66 -5.03 -3.65
CA GLN A 140 12.00 -3.61 -3.77
C GLN A 140 13.51 -3.46 -3.71
N ARG A 141 14.13 -3.03 -4.81
CA ARG A 141 15.59 -3.12 -4.98
C ARG A 141 16.04 -4.56 -4.66
N GLN A 142 17.18 -4.70 -4.01
CA GLN A 142 17.73 -5.97 -3.55
C GLN A 142 16.94 -6.69 -2.43
N TYR A 143 15.84 -6.12 -1.93
CA TYR A 143 15.10 -6.65 -0.79
C TYR A 143 13.89 -7.45 -1.25
N ARG A 144 13.67 -8.59 -0.60
CA ARG A 144 12.44 -9.37 -0.71
C ARG A 144 11.73 -9.43 0.62
N TYR A 145 10.42 -9.29 0.59
CA TYR A 145 9.57 -9.49 1.76
C TYR A 145 8.25 -10.12 1.38
N ILE A 146 7.59 -10.72 2.37
CA ILE A 146 6.27 -11.32 2.23
C ILE A 146 5.29 -10.64 3.17
N THR A 147 4.02 -10.66 2.80
CA THR A 147 2.93 -10.18 3.65
C THR A 147 1.97 -11.32 3.97
N LEU A 148 1.56 -11.36 5.23
CA LEU A 148 0.72 -12.38 5.82
C LEU A 148 -0.39 -11.72 6.63
N GLU A 149 -1.61 -12.23 6.53
CA GLU A 149 -2.70 -11.89 7.43
C GLU A 149 -2.76 -12.92 8.55
N VAL A 150 -2.76 -12.44 9.80
CA VAL A 150 -2.80 -13.28 10.98
C VAL A 150 -4.00 -12.94 11.84
N SER A 151 -4.76 -13.95 12.25
CA SER A 151 -5.87 -13.77 13.19
C SER A 151 -5.35 -13.80 14.63
N PRO A 152 -5.57 -12.74 15.44
CA PRO A 152 -5.28 -12.76 16.87
C PRO A 152 -6.25 -13.64 17.67
N PHE A 153 -7.38 -14.02 17.07
CA PHE A 153 -8.47 -14.71 17.75
C PHE A 153 -8.90 -15.99 17.02
N SER A 154 -9.51 -16.90 17.78
CA SER A 154 -10.31 -18.02 17.29
C SER A 154 -11.73 -17.89 17.85
N TYR A 155 -12.72 -17.82 16.97
CA TYR A 155 -14.13 -17.80 17.35
C TYR A 155 -14.78 -19.15 17.00
N TYR A 156 -15.46 -19.77 17.96
CA TYR A 156 -16.24 -20.98 17.77
C TYR A 156 -17.72 -20.59 17.68
N PRO A 157 -18.29 -20.42 16.47
CA PRO A 157 -19.53 -19.66 16.32
C PRO A 157 -20.74 -20.29 16.98
N LYS A 158 -20.89 -21.61 16.85
CA LYS A 158 -22.02 -22.34 17.44
C LYS A 158 -21.92 -22.48 18.96
N GLU A 159 -20.69 -22.54 19.50
CA GLU A 159 -20.46 -22.54 20.95
C GLU A 159 -20.59 -21.13 21.55
N GLY A 160 -20.50 -20.09 20.72
CA GLY A 160 -20.46 -18.70 21.19
C GLY A 160 -19.22 -18.39 22.03
N LYS A 161 -18.09 -19.05 21.74
CA LYS A 161 -16.84 -18.95 22.50
C LYS A 161 -15.76 -18.26 21.68
N LEU A 162 -15.15 -17.23 22.25
CA LEU A 162 -14.05 -16.47 21.65
C LEU A 162 -12.78 -16.67 22.47
N GLU A 163 -11.71 -17.02 21.77
CA GLU A 163 -10.39 -17.23 22.32
C GLU A 163 -9.40 -16.27 21.69
N ILE A 164 -8.53 -15.67 22.50
CA ILE A 164 -7.35 -14.96 22.02
C ILE A 164 -6.17 -15.93 21.97
N LEU A 165 -5.36 -15.84 20.90
CA LEU A 165 -4.14 -16.61 20.79
C LEU A 165 -3.08 -16.01 21.72
N ASN A 166 -2.47 -16.83 22.57
CA ASN A 166 -1.40 -16.41 23.48
C ASN A 166 -0.07 -17.09 23.11
N GLN A 167 1.03 -16.38 23.35
CA GLN A 167 2.38 -16.86 23.03
C GLN A 167 2.48 -17.40 21.61
N ALA A 168 1.79 -16.74 20.66
CA ALA A 168 1.66 -17.24 19.31
C ALA A 168 3.00 -17.18 18.59
N VAL A 169 3.34 -18.25 17.87
CA VAL A 169 4.55 -18.33 17.05
C VAL A 169 4.10 -18.62 15.62
N LEU A 170 4.33 -17.63 14.76
CA LEU A 170 4.18 -17.78 13.32
C LEU A 170 5.39 -18.52 12.78
N GLU A 171 5.16 -19.67 12.15
CA GLU A 171 6.15 -20.39 11.37
C GLU A 171 5.88 -20.15 9.88
N VAL A 172 6.89 -19.64 9.18
CA VAL A 172 6.88 -19.48 7.72
C VAL A 172 7.91 -20.44 7.15
N ARG A 173 7.46 -21.33 6.26
CA ARG A 173 8.32 -22.23 5.48
C ARG A 173 8.63 -21.60 4.13
N LEU A 174 9.89 -21.72 3.73
CA LEU A 174 10.46 -21.14 2.53
C LEU A 174 11.14 -22.21 1.70
N LYS A 175 11.06 -22.04 0.39
CA LYS A 175 11.70 -22.88 -0.63
C LYS A 175 12.61 -22.02 -1.51
N PRO A 176 13.58 -22.62 -2.23
CA PRO A 176 14.31 -21.91 -3.28
C PRO A 176 13.34 -21.28 -4.29
N GLY A 177 13.56 -20.01 -4.64
CA GLY A 177 12.71 -19.23 -5.52
C GLY A 177 13.46 -18.54 -6.66
N LYS A 178 12.76 -17.73 -7.45
CA LYS A 178 13.37 -16.85 -8.46
C LYS A 178 14.30 -15.86 -7.76
N ARG A 179 15.54 -15.77 -8.24
CA ARG A 179 16.49 -14.76 -7.76
C ARG A 179 15.97 -13.36 -8.07
N ASN A 180 15.95 -12.49 -7.07
CA ASN A 180 15.72 -11.06 -7.27
C ASN A 180 16.90 -10.45 -8.08
N THR A 181 16.57 -9.83 -9.22
CA THR A 181 17.52 -9.18 -10.15
C THR A 181 17.46 -7.67 -10.11
N ASN A 182 16.68 -7.09 -9.19
CA ASN A 182 16.56 -5.65 -9.05
C ASN A 182 17.89 -5.02 -8.61
N PRO A 183 18.14 -3.77 -9.01
CA PRO A 183 19.37 -3.06 -8.68
C PRO A 183 19.59 -2.93 -7.16
N PRO A 184 20.85 -2.79 -6.71
CA PRO A 184 21.15 -2.56 -5.30
C PRO A 184 20.49 -1.28 -4.79
N ASP A 185 20.17 -1.27 -3.49
CA ASP A 185 19.70 -0.07 -2.81
C ASP A 185 20.89 0.78 -2.34
N ASP A 186 20.67 2.08 -2.17
CA ASP A 186 21.65 3.01 -1.62
C ASP A 186 21.28 3.58 -0.24
N GLY A 187 20.21 3.03 0.37
CA GLY A 187 19.78 3.34 1.74
C GLY A 187 18.33 3.83 1.83
N VAL A 188 17.76 4.32 0.73
CA VAL A 188 16.39 4.87 0.74
C VAL A 188 15.38 3.77 1.03
N VAL A 189 15.44 2.66 0.28
CA VAL A 189 14.50 1.54 0.46
C VAL A 189 14.77 0.82 1.76
N TYR A 190 16.03 0.63 2.15
CA TYR A 190 16.38 0.05 3.45
C TYR A 190 15.78 0.86 4.61
N SER A 191 15.87 2.20 4.57
CA SER A 191 15.30 3.05 5.63
C SER A 191 13.77 2.98 5.69
N LEU A 192 13.10 2.74 4.57
CA LEU A 192 11.65 2.54 4.53
C LEU A 192 11.30 1.16 5.08
N LEU A 193 11.87 0.11 4.50
CA LEU A 193 11.57 -1.29 4.84
C LEU A 193 11.92 -1.62 6.29
N SER A 194 13.03 -1.09 6.83
CA SER A 194 13.39 -1.29 8.25
C SER A 194 12.37 -0.71 9.25
N ARG A 195 11.42 0.11 8.79
CA ARG A 195 10.31 0.64 9.58
C ARG A 195 8.98 -0.04 9.26
N LEU A 196 8.91 -0.74 8.12
CA LEU A 196 7.72 -1.42 7.61
C LEU A 196 7.66 -2.88 8.05
N VAL A 197 8.77 -3.62 7.90
CA VAL A 197 8.83 -5.06 8.21
C VAL A 197 8.89 -5.29 9.72
N ASP A 198 8.29 -6.39 10.16
CA ASP A 198 8.24 -6.80 11.57
C ASP A 198 9.56 -7.44 12.06
N ASN A 199 10.46 -7.82 11.15
CA ASN A 199 11.78 -8.42 11.41
C ASN A 199 12.94 -7.63 10.75
N PRO A 200 13.12 -6.33 11.06
CA PRO A 200 14.07 -5.46 10.34
C PRO A 200 15.52 -5.93 10.41
N GLU A 201 15.89 -6.74 11.41
CA GLU A 201 17.20 -7.38 11.54
C GLU A 201 17.50 -8.42 10.45
N ALA A 202 16.49 -8.90 9.73
CA ALA A 202 16.67 -9.79 8.58
C ALA A 202 17.10 -9.04 7.31
N LEU A 203 16.95 -7.71 7.26
CA LEU A 203 17.40 -6.90 6.14
C LEU A 203 18.92 -6.75 6.16
N THR A 204 19.55 -6.92 4.99
CA THR A 204 20.98 -6.64 4.83
C THR A 204 21.19 -5.16 4.51
N PRO A 205 21.95 -4.39 5.32
CA PRO A 205 22.23 -3.00 5.00
C PRO A 205 22.89 -2.85 3.63
N PRO A 206 22.57 -1.80 2.86
CA PRO A 206 23.15 -1.61 1.55
C PRO A 206 24.63 -1.23 1.63
N ASP A 207 25.39 -1.53 0.57
CA ASP A 207 26.76 -1.03 0.44
C ASP A 207 26.74 0.45 0.00
N THR A 208 26.84 1.35 0.97
CA THR A 208 26.78 2.80 0.73
C THR A 208 28.09 3.39 0.18
N LYS A 209 29.11 2.56 -0.08
CA LYS A 209 30.41 3.01 -0.60
C LYS A 209 30.52 2.97 -2.12
N SER A 210 29.46 2.58 -2.83
CA SER A 210 29.47 2.59 -4.29
C SER A 210 29.73 4.01 -4.82
N PRO A 211 30.66 4.19 -5.77
CA PRO A 211 30.94 5.51 -6.33
C PRO A 211 29.68 6.06 -7.03
N VAL A 212 29.40 7.35 -6.80
CA VAL A 212 28.35 8.07 -7.52
C VAL A 212 28.64 7.98 -9.01
N ASN A 213 27.72 7.41 -9.78
CA ASN A 213 27.88 7.31 -11.22
C ASN A 213 27.42 8.65 -11.84
N PRO A 214 28.29 9.34 -12.60
CA PRO A 214 27.97 10.65 -13.16
C PRO A 214 26.82 10.61 -14.19
N ASN A 215 26.42 9.42 -14.64
CA ASN A 215 25.28 9.21 -15.54
C ASN A 215 23.98 8.82 -14.81
N ASP A 216 23.97 8.82 -13.48
CA ASP A 216 22.77 8.50 -12.71
C ASP A 216 21.70 9.58 -12.90
N VAL A 217 20.45 9.14 -12.96
CA VAL A 217 19.26 9.98 -12.98
C VAL A 217 18.36 9.46 -11.88
N GLN A 218 18.50 10.01 -10.68
CA GLN A 218 17.75 9.56 -9.51
C GLN A 218 16.33 10.15 -9.48
N TYR A 219 16.12 11.31 -10.12
CA TYR A 219 14.83 12.00 -10.19
C TYR A 219 14.46 12.30 -11.65
N LEU A 220 13.43 11.65 -12.18
CA LEU A 220 12.96 11.87 -13.55
C LEU A 220 11.66 12.68 -13.54
N ILE A 221 11.64 13.79 -14.27
CA ILE A 221 10.41 14.52 -14.55
C ILE A 221 9.94 14.10 -15.95
N ILE A 222 8.75 13.55 -16.03
CA ILE A 222 8.09 13.23 -17.30
C ILE A 222 7.03 14.30 -17.56
N THR A 223 7.08 14.98 -18.70
CA THR A 223 6.15 16.08 -19.01
C THR A 223 5.91 16.23 -20.51
N ASP A 224 4.95 17.06 -20.90
CA ASP A 224 4.78 17.46 -22.30
C ASP A 224 5.84 18.50 -22.70
N ASN A 225 6.27 18.49 -23.97
CA ASN A 225 7.19 19.48 -24.54
C ASN A 225 6.83 20.94 -24.18
N ILE A 226 5.53 21.29 -24.12
CA ILE A 226 5.11 22.67 -23.84
C ILE A 226 5.37 23.11 -22.39
N LEU A 227 5.60 22.16 -21.47
CA LEU A 227 5.77 22.42 -20.04
C LEU A 227 7.23 22.28 -19.57
N VAL A 228 8.15 21.85 -20.44
CA VAL A 228 9.57 21.60 -20.10
C VAL A 228 10.21 22.82 -19.46
N ASP A 229 10.03 24.01 -20.06
CA ASP A 229 10.65 25.25 -19.58
C ASP A 229 10.20 25.60 -18.16
N ALA A 230 8.92 25.36 -17.83
CA ALA A 230 8.39 25.57 -16.48
C ALA A 230 9.01 24.62 -15.45
N PHE A 231 9.31 23.37 -15.82
CA PHE A 231 9.86 22.35 -14.93
C PHE A 231 11.40 22.39 -14.82
N GLN A 232 12.10 23.01 -15.76
CA GLN A 232 13.57 23.10 -15.75
C GLN A 232 14.15 23.64 -14.43
N PRO A 233 13.62 24.73 -13.82
CA PRO A 233 14.13 25.21 -12.54
C PRO A 233 14.03 24.20 -11.39
N LEU A 234 13.07 23.27 -11.44
CA LEU A 234 12.93 22.20 -10.47
C LEU A 234 14.01 21.13 -10.68
N ALA A 235 14.22 20.68 -11.92
CA ALA A 235 15.26 19.71 -12.26
C ALA A 235 16.65 20.22 -11.86
N ASP A 236 16.95 21.49 -12.16
CA ASP A 236 18.20 22.14 -11.80
C ASP A 236 18.40 22.18 -10.28
N TRP A 237 17.34 22.50 -9.53
CA TRP A 237 17.40 22.54 -8.07
C TRP A 237 17.62 21.17 -7.45
N LYS A 238 16.92 20.12 -7.93
CA LYS A 238 17.11 18.74 -7.47
C LYS A 238 18.55 18.29 -7.71
N THR A 239 19.10 18.57 -8.89
CA THR A 239 20.51 18.29 -9.20
C THR A 239 21.45 19.07 -8.29
N GLN A 240 21.21 20.36 -8.08
CA GLN A 240 22.02 21.22 -7.23
C GLN A 240 22.09 20.73 -5.76
N LYS A 241 21.01 20.15 -5.23
CA LYS A 241 20.97 19.59 -3.87
C LYS A 241 21.47 18.14 -3.77
N GLY A 242 22.06 17.60 -4.85
CA GLY A 242 22.70 16.29 -4.86
C GLY A 242 21.82 15.13 -5.32
N ILE A 243 20.68 15.41 -5.96
CA ILE A 243 19.81 14.39 -6.56
C ILE A 243 19.81 14.60 -8.08
N PRO A 244 20.68 13.90 -8.84
CA PRO A 244 20.75 14.05 -10.29
C PRO A 244 19.37 13.90 -10.95
N ALA A 245 18.93 14.94 -11.64
CA ALA A 245 17.60 15.01 -12.22
C ALA A 245 17.62 15.26 -13.72
N GLU A 246 16.66 14.69 -14.41
CA GLU A 246 16.48 14.83 -15.86
C GLU A 246 15.01 15.11 -16.17
N ILE A 247 14.76 15.84 -17.26
CA ILE A 247 13.42 16.00 -17.84
C ILE A 247 13.37 15.17 -19.13
N LEU A 248 12.34 14.33 -19.25
CA LEU A 248 12.07 13.58 -20.46
C LEU A 248 10.63 13.85 -20.91
N THR A 249 10.43 14.00 -22.22
CA THR A 249 9.11 14.37 -22.72
C THR A 249 8.31 13.17 -23.18
N THR A 250 6.99 13.23 -23.06
CA THR A 250 6.09 12.17 -23.52
C THR A 250 6.28 11.88 -25.01
N GLN A 251 6.54 12.91 -25.83
CA GLN A 251 6.88 12.73 -27.25
C GLN A 251 8.17 11.92 -27.45
N THR A 252 9.20 12.17 -26.63
CA THR A 252 10.45 11.41 -26.69
C THR A 252 10.23 9.97 -26.27
N ILE A 253 9.46 9.76 -25.19
CA ILE A 253 9.15 8.44 -24.65
C ILE A 253 8.38 7.61 -25.69
N PHE A 254 7.28 8.15 -26.22
CA PHE A 254 6.35 7.42 -27.08
C PHE A 254 6.93 7.09 -28.46
N SER A 255 8.03 7.75 -28.84
CA SER A 255 8.79 7.46 -30.06
C SER A 255 10.04 6.58 -29.84
N SER A 256 10.56 6.49 -28.61
CA SER A 256 11.82 5.78 -28.33
C SER A 256 11.64 4.42 -27.66
N TRP A 257 10.57 4.24 -26.87
CA TRP A 257 10.27 2.97 -26.22
C TRP A 257 9.19 2.18 -26.96
N VAL A 258 9.31 0.86 -26.91
CA VAL A 258 8.37 -0.08 -27.52
C VAL A 258 7.32 -0.48 -26.48
N GLY A 259 6.05 -0.44 -26.88
CA GLY A 259 4.91 -0.82 -26.06
C GLY A 259 3.62 -0.75 -26.89
N ALA A 260 2.62 -1.56 -26.52
CA ALA A 260 1.33 -1.60 -27.24
C ALA A 260 0.50 -0.32 -27.03
N THR A 261 0.67 0.33 -25.89
CA THR A 261 0.04 1.61 -25.51
C THR A 261 1.11 2.62 -25.09
N ASP A 262 0.74 3.89 -25.03
CA ASP A 262 1.66 4.94 -24.56
C ASP A 262 1.99 4.78 -23.06
N GLN A 263 1.05 4.27 -22.26
CA GLN A 263 1.28 3.87 -20.87
C GLN A 263 2.37 2.79 -20.77
N LEU A 264 2.31 1.75 -21.60
CA LEU A 264 3.33 0.69 -21.59
C LEU A 264 4.70 1.19 -22.04
N LYS A 265 4.76 2.13 -22.99
CA LYS A 265 6.03 2.76 -23.39
C LYS A 265 6.61 3.61 -22.25
N LEU A 266 5.76 4.37 -21.55
CA LEU A 266 6.16 5.15 -20.38
C LEU A 266 6.69 4.22 -19.27
N LYS A 267 5.94 3.17 -18.94
CA LYS A 267 6.36 2.17 -17.95
C LYS A 267 7.68 1.50 -18.33
N ALA A 268 7.88 1.17 -19.61
CA ALA A 268 9.14 0.59 -20.10
C ALA A 268 10.32 1.58 -19.97
N CYS A 269 10.10 2.87 -20.23
CA CYS A 269 11.08 3.91 -19.96
C CYS A 269 11.48 3.98 -18.49
N LEU A 270 10.51 3.97 -17.59
CA LEU A 270 10.75 4.00 -16.16
C LEU A 270 11.52 2.77 -15.67
N GLN A 271 11.18 1.59 -16.19
CA GLN A 271 11.90 0.35 -15.86
C GLN A 271 13.36 0.42 -16.34
N ASP A 272 13.63 0.94 -17.54
CA ASP A 272 14.99 1.12 -18.06
C ASP A 272 15.81 2.05 -17.18
N TYR A 273 15.26 3.21 -16.80
CA TYR A 273 15.92 4.14 -15.89
C TYR A 273 16.10 3.55 -14.48
N TYR A 274 15.14 2.77 -13.98
CA TYR A 274 15.27 2.08 -12.71
C TYR A 274 16.44 1.08 -12.72
N GLN A 275 16.53 0.26 -13.77
CA GLN A 275 17.55 -0.77 -13.92
C GLN A 275 18.94 -0.18 -14.19
N ASN A 276 19.03 0.88 -14.99
CA ASN A 276 20.30 1.31 -15.58
C ASN A 276 20.79 2.71 -15.14
N LYS A 277 19.94 3.52 -14.50
CA LYS A 277 20.22 4.92 -14.15
C LYS A 277 20.05 5.23 -12.66
N GLY A 278 19.68 4.24 -11.84
CA GLY A 278 19.47 4.44 -10.41
C GLY A 278 18.25 5.28 -10.07
N LEU A 279 17.24 5.34 -10.97
CA LEU A 279 16.01 6.11 -10.79
C LEU A 279 15.24 5.68 -9.55
N LYS A 280 14.79 6.66 -8.75
CA LYS A 280 14.01 6.43 -7.52
C LYS A 280 12.73 7.25 -7.48
N TRP A 281 12.81 8.49 -7.92
CA TRP A 281 11.70 9.44 -7.84
C TRP A 281 11.24 9.82 -9.23
N VAL A 282 9.93 9.81 -9.44
CA VAL A 282 9.31 10.25 -10.69
C VAL A 282 8.32 11.35 -10.38
N LEU A 283 8.39 12.43 -11.16
CA LEU A 283 7.35 13.44 -11.21
C LEU A 283 6.67 13.38 -12.57
N LEU A 284 5.39 13.03 -12.58
CA LEU A 284 4.53 13.17 -13.75
C LEU A 284 4.06 14.64 -13.78
N GLY A 285 4.75 15.46 -14.58
CA GLY A 285 4.49 16.89 -14.75
C GLY A 285 3.41 17.12 -15.79
N GLY A 286 2.15 17.06 -15.39
CA GLY A 286 1.00 17.17 -16.28
C GLY A 286 -0.22 16.49 -15.68
N ASP A 287 -1.41 16.91 -16.10
CA ASP A 287 -2.61 16.06 -15.97
C ASP A 287 -2.57 14.90 -16.97
N ASP A 288 -3.65 14.12 -17.02
CA ASP A 288 -3.84 12.97 -17.90
C ASP A 288 -3.74 13.30 -19.39
N THR A 289 -4.03 14.56 -19.78
CA THR A 289 -3.94 15.01 -21.17
C THR A 289 -2.51 15.23 -21.65
N HIS A 290 -1.58 15.50 -20.73
CA HIS A 290 -0.15 15.70 -21.01
C HIS A 290 0.65 14.43 -20.74
N VAL A 291 0.39 13.77 -19.62
CA VAL A 291 1.05 12.53 -19.19
C VAL A 291 -0.05 11.54 -18.80
N PRO A 292 -0.31 10.49 -19.60
CA PRO A 292 -1.44 9.61 -19.35
C PRO A 292 -1.30 8.93 -18.00
N ASP A 293 -2.40 8.73 -17.29
CA ASP A 293 -2.51 7.74 -16.23
C ASP A 293 -2.85 6.35 -16.84
N GLN A 294 -2.95 5.35 -15.99
CA GLN A 294 -3.50 4.05 -16.35
C GLN A 294 -4.84 3.86 -15.68
N ASP A 295 -5.89 3.76 -16.50
CA ASP A 295 -7.21 3.31 -16.06
C ASP A 295 -7.12 1.86 -15.59
N CYS A 296 -7.50 1.61 -14.33
CA CYS A 296 -7.47 0.30 -13.70
C CYS A 296 -8.87 -0.16 -13.29
N TYR A 297 -9.00 -1.48 -13.18
CA TYR A 297 -10.18 -2.14 -12.66
C TYR A 297 -10.31 -1.94 -11.14
N GLY A 298 -11.52 -1.63 -10.70
CA GLY A 298 -11.93 -1.66 -9.31
C GLY A 298 -13.24 -2.42 -9.16
N TRP A 299 -13.31 -3.24 -8.11
CA TRP A 299 -14.51 -3.97 -7.75
C TRP A 299 -14.78 -3.84 -6.27
N VAL A 300 -16.00 -3.45 -5.93
CA VAL A 300 -16.45 -3.34 -4.54
C VAL A 300 -17.64 -4.25 -4.34
N ASN A 301 -17.50 -5.18 -3.40
CA ASN A 301 -18.56 -6.10 -3.01
C ASN A 301 -19.63 -5.37 -2.19
N THR A 302 -20.42 -4.48 -2.77
CA THR A 302 -21.59 -3.91 -2.10
C THR A 302 -22.79 -4.85 -2.22
N ALA A 303 -23.95 -4.50 -1.63
CA ALA A 303 -25.18 -5.27 -1.78
C ALA A 303 -25.61 -5.45 -3.25
N THR A 304 -25.20 -4.54 -4.13
CA THR A 304 -25.24 -4.70 -5.58
C THR A 304 -23.83 -4.42 -6.09
N PRO A 305 -23.02 -5.46 -6.36
CA PRO A 305 -21.60 -5.27 -6.65
C PRO A 305 -21.36 -4.19 -7.72
N THR A 306 -20.39 -3.33 -7.45
CA THR A 306 -20.03 -2.22 -8.33
C THR A 306 -18.65 -2.49 -8.91
N GLU A 307 -18.53 -2.32 -10.22
CA GLU A 307 -17.25 -2.39 -10.94
C GLU A 307 -17.01 -1.10 -11.72
N ASP A 308 -15.75 -0.72 -11.86
CA ASP A 308 -15.29 0.43 -12.65
C ASP A 308 -13.97 0.04 -13.32
N ASN A 309 -13.79 0.38 -14.59
CA ASN A 309 -12.56 0.13 -15.35
C ASN A 309 -11.81 1.43 -15.69
N THR A 310 -12.19 2.54 -15.07
CA THR A 310 -11.72 3.89 -15.38
C THR A 310 -11.13 4.58 -14.15
N ILE A 311 -10.65 3.80 -13.18
CA ILE A 311 -10.03 4.36 -11.97
C ILE A 311 -8.59 4.73 -12.32
N PRO A 312 -8.24 6.03 -12.34
CA PRO A 312 -6.91 6.46 -12.76
C PRO A 312 -5.86 6.09 -11.72
N ALA A 313 -4.79 5.41 -12.13
CA ALA A 313 -3.75 4.92 -11.24
C ALA A 313 -2.33 5.17 -11.77
N ASP A 314 -1.60 6.06 -11.10
CA ASP A 314 -0.16 6.24 -11.34
C ASP A 314 0.70 5.12 -10.72
N LEU A 315 0.15 4.34 -9.78
CA LEU A 315 0.85 3.20 -9.17
C LEU A 315 1.31 2.19 -10.21
N PHE A 316 0.55 2.03 -11.30
CA PHE A 316 0.90 1.20 -12.44
C PHE A 316 2.32 1.45 -12.95
N TYR A 317 2.75 2.73 -13.00
CA TYR A 317 4.07 3.11 -13.49
C TYR A 317 5.21 2.78 -12.53
N GLY A 318 4.89 2.47 -11.28
CA GLY A 318 5.85 2.21 -10.22
C GLY A 318 6.12 0.74 -9.96
N CYS A 319 5.34 -0.18 -10.54
CA CYS A 319 5.38 -1.62 -10.24
C CYS A 319 5.80 -2.44 -11.47
N PHE A 320 6.95 -3.09 -11.40
CA PHE A 320 7.57 -3.80 -12.53
C PHE A 320 7.56 -5.33 -12.40
N ASP A 321 7.31 -5.84 -11.19
CA ASP A 321 7.35 -7.27 -10.88
C ASP A 321 5.98 -7.98 -11.09
N ASN A 322 6.01 -9.32 -11.05
CA ASN A 322 4.93 -10.25 -11.43
C ASN A 322 4.43 -10.13 -12.88
N GLN A 323 3.57 -9.15 -13.17
CA GLN A 323 3.01 -8.91 -14.49
C GLN A 323 3.25 -7.46 -14.88
N PHE A 324 3.97 -7.24 -15.97
CA PHE A 324 4.41 -5.89 -16.32
C PHE A 324 3.27 -5.01 -16.84
N ASP A 325 2.36 -5.57 -17.62
CA ASP A 325 1.24 -4.83 -18.24
C ASP A 325 -0.02 -4.78 -17.40
N TRP A 326 -0.05 -5.48 -16.25
CA TRP A 326 -1.23 -5.62 -15.39
C TRP A 326 -2.44 -6.14 -16.20
N ASN A 327 -2.23 -7.06 -17.14
CA ASN A 327 -3.30 -7.64 -17.97
C ASN A 327 -2.91 -9.07 -18.39
N ALA A 328 -2.70 -9.94 -17.39
CA ALA A 328 -2.10 -11.25 -17.53
C ALA A 328 -2.97 -12.20 -18.37
N ASP A 329 -4.29 -12.07 -18.29
CA ASP A 329 -5.24 -12.90 -19.02
C ASP A 329 -5.70 -12.30 -20.36
N GLY A 330 -5.39 -11.01 -20.59
CA GLY A 330 -5.59 -10.29 -21.83
C GLY A 330 -7.02 -9.77 -22.05
N ASP A 331 -7.84 -9.69 -21.01
CA ASP A 331 -9.23 -9.23 -21.12
C ASP A 331 -9.38 -7.68 -21.09
N ASN A 332 -8.30 -6.97 -20.76
CA ASN A 332 -8.17 -5.51 -20.61
C ASN A 332 -8.82 -4.91 -19.35
N ARG A 333 -9.08 -5.72 -18.32
CA ARG A 333 -9.40 -5.25 -16.97
C ARG A 333 -8.10 -5.05 -16.20
N ILE A 334 -7.48 -3.91 -16.46
CA ILE A 334 -6.11 -3.66 -16.03
C ILE A 334 -5.99 -3.68 -14.50
N GLY A 335 -5.20 -4.61 -13.96
CA GLY A 335 -4.87 -4.71 -12.55
C GLY A 335 -5.91 -5.44 -11.71
N GLU A 336 -6.74 -6.29 -12.31
CA GLU A 336 -7.71 -7.09 -11.57
C GLU A 336 -7.03 -8.22 -10.76
N PRO A 337 -7.70 -8.78 -9.73
CA PRO A 337 -7.10 -9.82 -8.90
C PRO A 337 -6.55 -11.02 -9.68
N GLU A 338 -7.21 -11.39 -10.78
CA GLU A 338 -6.84 -12.47 -11.70
C GLU A 338 -5.49 -12.24 -12.40
N ASP A 339 -5.06 -10.97 -12.54
CA ASP A 339 -3.77 -10.61 -13.10
C ASP A 339 -2.60 -10.98 -12.18
N ASN A 340 -2.83 -11.18 -10.89
CA ASN A 340 -1.79 -11.45 -9.90
C ASN A 340 -0.65 -10.41 -9.95
N ILE A 341 -1.02 -9.13 -9.96
CA ILE A 341 -0.10 -7.99 -9.97
C ILE A 341 0.68 -7.87 -8.66
N ASP A 342 1.84 -7.24 -8.71
CA ASP A 342 2.50 -6.69 -7.51
C ASP A 342 2.11 -5.22 -7.33
N MET A 343 1.68 -4.86 -6.12
CA MET A 343 1.35 -3.48 -5.73
C MET A 343 2.40 -2.86 -4.80
N ALA A 344 3.60 -3.46 -4.69
CA ALA A 344 4.77 -2.86 -4.07
C ALA A 344 5.57 -2.07 -5.12
N PRO A 345 5.56 -0.73 -5.10
CA PRO A 345 6.23 0.04 -6.14
C PRO A 345 7.76 0.07 -5.95
N GLU A 346 8.52 -0.13 -7.02
CA GLU A 346 9.97 0.10 -7.07
C GLU A 346 10.35 1.59 -7.16
N LEU A 347 9.40 2.44 -7.57
CA LEU A 347 9.58 3.88 -7.74
C LEU A 347 8.63 4.70 -6.86
N PHE A 348 9.13 5.82 -6.35
CA PHE A 348 8.30 6.84 -5.69
C PHE A 348 7.73 7.78 -6.74
N ILE A 349 6.43 7.68 -7.00
CA ILE A 349 5.74 8.45 -8.03
C ILE A 349 4.90 9.55 -7.40
N GLY A 350 5.00 10.76 -7.95
CA GLY A 350 4.07 11.85 -7.68
C GLY A 350 3.65 12.51 -8.99
N ARG A 351 2.50 13.18 -8.98
CA ARG A 351 1.98 13.93 -10.12
C ARG A 351 1.80 15.40 -9.76
N ALA A 352 2.18 16.27 -10.68
CA ALA A 352 1.78 17.67 -10.69
C ALA A 352 0.68 17.84 -11.75
N PRO A 353 -0.61 17.80 -11.38
CA PRO A 353 -1.72 17.83 -12.34
C PRO A 353 -1.93 19.26 -12.87
N VAL A 354 -1.10 19.67 -13.82
CA VAL A 354 -1.09 21.01 -14.43
C VAL A 354 -1.33 20.89 -15.94
N GLN A 355 -2.03 21.86 -16.51
CA GLN A 355 -2.35 21.88 -17.95
C GLN A 355 -1.56 22.92 -18.74
N THR A 356 -1.03 23.94 -18.06
CA THR A 356 -0.43 25.10 -18.72
C THR A 356 0.91 25.47 -18.10
N ASP A 357 1.74 26.15 -18.89
CA ASP A 357 3.03 26.70 -18.46
C ASP A 357 2.92 27.56 -17.19
N SER A 358 1.86 28.38 -17.08
CA SER A 358 1.63 29.21 -15.89
C SER A 358 1.36 28.37 -14.64
N GLN A 359 0.52 27.34 -14.73
CA GLN A 359 0.21 26.44 -13.60
C GLN A 359 1.44 25.63 -13.19
N ALA A 360 2.18 25.10 -14.16
CA ALA A 360 3.44 24.39 -13.93
C ALA A 360 4.48 25.30 -13.24
N THR A 361 4.65 26.52 -13.75
CA THR A 361 5.54 27.54 -13.18
C THR A 361 5.16 27.84 -11.73
N ALA A 362 3.88 27.98 -11.42
CA ALA A 362 3.44 28.24 -10.05
C ALA A 362 3.66 27.06 -9.11
N PHE A 363 3.39 25.82 -9.55
CA PHE A 363 3.71 24.60 -8.80
C PHE A 363 5.21 24.55 -8.47
N VAL A 364 6.06 24.76 -9.48
CA VAL A 364 7.53 24.77 -9.34
C VAL A 364 7.97 25.88 -8.40
N ASN A 365 7.49 27.10 -8.56
CA ASN A 365 7.86 28.23 -7.71
C ASN A 365 7.49 28.00 -6.24
N LYS A 366 6.28 27.47 -5.95
CA LYS A 366 5.87 27.11 -4.58
C LYS A 366 6.79 26.04 -3.98
N THR A 367 7.11 25.02 -4.76
CA THR A 367 8.01 23.92 -4.35
C THR A 367 9.41 24.45 -4.04
N LEU A 368 9.98 25.26 -4.94
CA LEU A 368 11.29 25.86 -4.77
C LEU A 368 11.32 26.83 -3.58
N GLN A 369 10.29 27.64 -3.40
CA GLN A 369 10.18 28.55 -2.27
C GLN A 369 10.19 27.76 -0.95
N TYR A 370 9.36 26.71 -0.84
CA TYR A 370 9.30 25.88 0.36
C TYR A 370 10.64 25.18 0.66
N GLU A 371 11.30 24.63 -0.36
CA GLU A 371 12.57 23.91 -0.17
C GLU A 371 13.78 24.82 0.07
N LYS A 372 13.84 26.00 -0.56
CA LYS A 372 14.99 26.94 -0.46
C LYS A 372 14.86 27.88 0.72
N VAL A 373 13.65 28.36 0.97
CA VAL A 373 13.34 29.37 1.98
C VAL A 373 12.06 28.96 2.70
N PRO A 374 12.12 27.90 3.53
CA PRO A 374 10.96 27.45 4.27
C PRO A 374 10.42 28.62 5.12
N PRO A 375 9.09 28.79 5.22
CA PRO A 375 8.49 29.84 6.01
C PRO A 375 9.07 29.88 7.43
N GLN A 376 9.59 31.04 7.85
CA GLN A 376 10.21 31.22 9.17
C GLN A 376 9.18 31.50 10.28
N ASN A 377 7.89 31.55 9.93
CA ASN A 377 6.78 31.70 10.85
C ASN A 377 6.36 30.33 11.42
N SER A 378 5.31 30.31 12.24
CA SER A 378 4.80 29.10 12.87
C SER A 378 4.17 28.09 11.90
N PHE A 379 4.08 28.40 10.60
CA PHE A 379 3.45 27.53 9.60
C PHE A 379 4.02 26.11 9.60
N ALA A 380 5.35 25.96 9.69
CA ALA A 380 6.00 24.63 9.70
C ALA A 380 5.73 23.81 10.98
N THR A 381 5.14 24.42 12.01
CA THR A 381 4.78 23.78 13.29
C THR A 381 3.27 23.67 13.51
N GLU A 382 2.47 24.15 12.55
CA GLU A 382 1.02 24.13 12.61
C GLU A 382 0.49 23.11 11.60
N PHE A 383 -0.55 22.37 11.99
CA PHE A 383 -1.30 21.52 11.07
C PHE A 383 -2.79 21.75 11.28
N VAL A 384 -3.55 21.76 10.19
CA VAL A 384 -5.02 21.77 10.26
C VAL A 384 -5.48 20.34 10.05
N SER A 385 -6.17 19.80 11.05
CA SER A 385 -6.96 18.59 10.91
C SER A 385 -8.43 18.98 10.91
N SER A 386 -9.12 18.62 9.85
CA SER A 386 -10.57 18.80 9.72
C SER A 386 -11.20 17.44 9.54
N GLY A 387 -12.35 17.25 10.17
CA GLY A 387 -13.21 16.08 9.98
C GLY A 387 -14.62 16.57 9.71
N ILE A 388 -15.28 15.98 8.71
CA ILE A 388 -16.65 16.32 8.36
C ILE A 388 -17.51 15.12 8.76
N GLN A 389 -18.61 15.38 9.48
CA GLN A 389 -19.64 14.39 9.73
C GLN A 389 -20.47 14.23 8.44
N LEU A 390 -20.37 13.06 7.80
CA LEU A 390 -21.07 12.73 6.56
C LEU A 390 -22.35 11.96 6.90
N TRP A 391 -23.53 12.50 6.62
CA TRP A 391 -24.83 11.87 6.91
C TRP A 391 -25.91 12.07 5.85
N ASN A 392 -25.76 13.02 4.91
CA ASN A 392 -26.85 13.44 4.04
C ASN A 392 -26.45 13.48 2.56
N THR A 393 -27.45 13.35 1.70
CA THR A 393 -27.37 13.63 0.26
C THR A 393 -28.23 14.84 -0.08
N TRP A 394 -27.75 15.68 -0.98
CA TRP A 394 -28.48 16.83 -1.53
C TRP A 394 -28.27 16.89 -3.05
N ASP A 395 -29.37 16.95 -3.80
CA ASP A 395 -29.37 17.07 -5.27
C ASP A 395 -28.43 16.05 -5.98
N ASP A 396 -28.54 14.77 -5.63
CA ASP A 396 -27.73 13.65 -6.15
C ASP A 396 -26.22 13.72 -5.84
N HIS A 397 -25.79 14.66 -4.99
CA HIS A 397 -24.44 14.74 -4.45
C HIS A 397 -24.40 14.29 -2.98
N SER A 398 -23.36 13.55 -2.61
CA SER A 398 -23.07 13.27 -1.19
C SER A 398 -22.75 14.58 -0.47
N ASP A 399 -23.04 14.68 0.82
CA ASP A 399 -22.56 15.82 1.60
C ASP A 399 -21.03 15.88 1.66
N ALA A 400 -20.32 14.77 1.42
CA ALA A 400 -18.86 14.77 1.23
C ALA A 400 -18.45 15.55 -0.02
N ASP A 401 -19.10 15.28 -1.14
CA ASP A 401 -18.90 15.97 -2.42
C ASP A 401 -19.28 17.45 -2.30
N TRP A 402 -20.51 17.72 -1.84
CA TRP A 402 -20.99 19.09 -1.63
C TRP A 402 -20.11 19.88 -0.66
N ARG A 403 -19.66 19.29 0.45
CA ARG A 403 -18.80 19.98 1.41
C ARG A 403 -17.37 20.16 0.90
N SER A 404 -16.86 19.24 0.08
CA SER A 404 -15.55 19.40 -0.57
C SER A 404 -15.60 20.55 -1.58
N GLU A 405 -16.66 20.61 -2.40
CA GLU A 405 -16.91 21.71 -3.34
C GLU A 405 -17.20 23.03 -2.62
N ALA A 406 -17.93 23.02 -1.50
CA ALA A 406 -18.15 24.21 -0.69
C ALA A 406 -16.85 24.68 0.00
N MET A 407 -16.05 23.78 0.54
CA MET A 407 -14.73 24.12 1.09
C MET A 407 -13.85 24.75 0.03
N TRP A 408 -13.87 24.20 -1.19
CA TRP A 408 -13.20 24.82 -2.31
C TRP A 408 -13.79 26.19 -2.64
N SER A 409 -15.04 26.26 -3.06
CA SER A 409 -15.66 27.47 -3.61
C SER A 409 -15.88 28.60 -2.61
N GLU A 410 -16.14 28.30 -1.34
CA GLU A 410 -16.47 29.30 -0.31
C GLU A 410 -15.29 29.68 0.58
N VAL A 411 -14.32 28.77 0.77
CA VAL A 411 -13.21 28.99 1.70
C VAL A 411 -11.88 29.12 0.97
N ILE A 412 -11.54 28.15 0.12
CA ILE A 412 -10.24 28.11 -0.54
C ILE A 412 -10.20 29.10 -1.71
N ALA A 413 -11.07 28.97 -2.70
CA ALA A 413 -11.10 29.77 -3.93
C ALA A 413 -11.17 31.29 -3.66
N PRO A 414 -11.96 31.80 -2.70
CA PRO A 414 -11.99 33.24 -2.41
C PRO A 414 -10.71 33.75 -1.73
N ALA A 415 -10.01 32.89 -0.99
CA ALA A 415 -8.73 33.18 -0.37
C ALA A 415 -7.53 32.83 -1.28
N TRP A 416 -7.76 32.08 -2.35
CA TRP A 416 -6.75 31.59 -3.26
C TRP A 416 -6.57 32.59 -4.39
N SER A 417 -5.45 33.32 -4.38
CA SER A 417 -5.18 34.38 -5.34
C SER A 417 -4.83 33.88 -6.75
N GLY A 418 -4.98 32.58 -7.04
CA GLY A 418 -4.46 31.93 -8.23
C GLY A 418 -2.93 32.02 -8.26
N THR A 419 -2.27 30.92 -7.94
CA THR A 419 -0.89 30.71 -8.40
C THR A 419 -0.82 29.35 -9.03
#